data_AF-A0A9D6IRZ6-F1
#
_entry.id   AF-A0A9D6IRZ6-F1
#
_cell.length_a   1.000
_cell.length_b   1.000
_cell.length_c   1.000
_cell.angle_alpha   90.00
_cell.angle_beta   90.00
_cell.angle_gamma   90.00
#
_symmetry.space_group_name_H-M   'P 1'
#
loop_
_entity.id
_entity.type
_entity.pdbx_description
1 polymer ?
#
loop_
_entity_poly.entity_id
_entity_poly.type
_entity_poly.pdbx_seq_one_letter_code
_entity_poly.pdbx_strand_id
1 'polypeptide(L)' 'MRLALALLLFVQQERGKYPDQGKGPEVGKEAPDFTLKSLDGKSEVQLSKLRSRPVVLIFGSYT' A
#
# COMPACT_ATOMS: atom_id res chain seq x y z
N MET A 1 -30.75 -13.57 27.41
CA MET A 1 -30.04 -12.37 26.90
C MET A 1 -28.54 -12.61 26.70
N ARG A 2 -28.11 -13.74 26.10
CA ARG A 2 -26.68 -14.03 25.82
C ARG A 2 -26.32 -13.97 24.32
N LEU A 3 -27.31 -13.93 23.43
CA LEU A 3 -27.10 -13.89 21.98
C LEU A 3 -26.61 -12.52 21.48
N ALA A 4 -27.20 -11.43 22.00
CA ALA A 4 -26.81 -10.07 21.62
C ALA A 4 -25.37 -9.73 22.04
N LEU A 5 -24.89 -10.28 23.17
CA LEU A 5 -23.54 -10.06 23.66
C LEU A 5 -22.49 -10.78 22.79
N ALA A 6 -22.81 -11.98 22.28
CA ALA A 6 -21.94 -12.71 21.36
C ALA A 6 -21.82 -12.03 19.99
N LEU A 7 -22.93 -11.47 19.48
CA LEU A 7 -22.93 -10.71 18.23
C LEU A 7 -22.09 -9.42 18.35
N LEU A 8 -22.14 -8.74 19.51
CA LEU A 8 -21.34 -7.54 19.77
C LEU A 8 -19.83 -7.84 19.86
N LEU A 9 -19.45 -9.00 20.41
CA LEU A 9 -18.05 -9.44 20.48
C LEU A 9 -17.50 -9.87 19.11
N PHE A 10 -18.33 -10.46 18.25
CA PHE A 10 -17.92 -10.86 16.90
C PHE A 10 -17.62 -9.67 15.98
N VAL A 11 -18.30 -8.53 16.19
CA VAL A 11 -18.13 -7.31 15.36
C VAL A 11 -16.84 -6.53 15.72
N GLN A 12 -16.21 -6.78 16.87
CA GLN A 12 -15.00 -6.06 17.31
C GLN A 12 -13.68 -6.64 16.79
N GLN A 13 -13.68 -7.80 16.14
CA GLN A 13 -12.45 -8.46 15.70
C GLN A 13 -12.14 -8.10 14.24
N GLU A 14 -10.88 -7.77 13.93
CA GLU A 14 -10.26 -7.42 12.62
C GLU A 14 -9.83 -5.95 12.41
N ARG A 15 -9.83 -5.05 13.40
CA ARG A 15 -9.13 -3.74 13.26
C ARG A 15 -7.62 -3.77 13.54
N GLY A 16 -7.06 -4.94 13.80
CA GLY A 16 -5.70 -5.08 14.37
C GLY A 16 -4.67 -5.84 13.53
N LYS A 17 -4.92 -6.12 12.24
CA LYS A 17 -4.02 -6.97 11.43
C LYS A 17 -3.14 -6.23 10.42
N TYR A 18 -3.33 -4.94 10.22
CA TYR A 18 -2.42 -4.15 9.41
C TYR A 18 -1.42 -3.49 10.34
N PRO A 19 -0.11 -3.77 10.22
CA PRO A 19 0.89 -2.98 10.95
C PRO A 19 0.61 -1.50 10.64
N ASP A 20 0.87 -0.61 11.59
CA ASP A 20 0.85 0.82 11.33
C ASP A 20 1.81 1.08 10.16
N GLN A 21 1.26 1.26 8.95
CA GLN A 21 2.01 1.40 7.68
C GLN A 21 2.70 2.77 7.60
N GLY A 22 2.81 3.49 8.72
CA GLY A 22 3.24 4.88 8.77
C GLY A 22 2.26 5.80 8.04
N LYS A 23 2.46 7.10 8.19
CA LYS A 23 1.83 8.08 7.30
C LYS A 23 2.39 7.86 5.89
N GLY A 24 1.52 7.95 4.87
CA GLY A 24 1.95 7.89 3.47
C GLY A 24 2.90 9.04 3.09
N PRO A 25 3.47 9.00 1.87
CA PRO A 25 4.40 10.04 1.41
C PRO A 25 3.81 11.45 1.51
N GLU A 26 4.60 12.40 1.97
CA GLU A 26 4.18 13.80 2.13
C GLU A 26 4.39 14.61 0.84
N VAL A 27 3.43 15.48 0.53
CA VAL A 27 3.52 16.38 -0.63
C VAL A 27 4.71 17.34 -0.47
N GLY A 28 5.50 17.49 -1.53
CA GLY A 28 6.69 18.36 -1.54
C GLY A 28 7.93 17.73 -0.90
N LYS A 29 7.82 16.53 -0.31
CA LYS A 29 8.98 15.72 0.10
C LYS A 29 9.43 14.82 -1.03
N GLU A 30 10.65 14.34 -0.92
CA GLU A 30 11.18 13.35 -1.85
C GLU A 30 10.35 12.07 -1.80
N ALA A 31 9.97 11.55 -2.97
CA ALA A 31 9.22 10.31 -3.05
C ALA A 31 10.12 9.14 -2.60
N PRO A 32 9.60 8.18 -1.79
CA PRO A 32 10.35 6.99 -1.40
C PRO A 32 10.81 6.23 -2.65
N ASP A 33 12.09 5.85 -2.68
CA ASP A 33 12.63 5.07 -3.79
C ASP A 33 12.21 3.60 -3.67
N PHE A 34 11.95 2.97 -4.81
CA PHE A 34 11.63 1.56 -4.89
C PHE A 34 12.04 1.02 -6.26
N THR A 35 12.24 -0.30 -6.31
CA THR A 35 12.53 -1.04 -7.54
C THR A 35 11.46 -2.08 -7.77
N LEU A 36 10.83 -2.05 -8.94
CA LEU A 36 9.82 -3.04 -9.36
C LEU A 36 10.36 -3.85 -10.54
N LYS A 37 9.92 -5.10 -10.63
CA LYS A 37 10.12 -5.90 -11.84
C LYS A 37 9.20 -5.41 -12.95
N SER A 38 9.67 -5.48 -14.20
CA SER A 38 8.80 -5.33 -15.36
C SER A 38 7.74 -6.43 -15.39
N LEU A 39 6.68 -6.21 -16.16
CA LEU A 39 5.56 -7.16 -16.27
C LEU A 39 6.01 -8.56 -16.73
N ASP A 40 7.05 -8.64 -17.56
CA ASP A 40 7.64 -9.90 -18.03
C ASP A 40 8.69 -10.49 -17.05
N GLY A 41 8.99 -9.81 -15.95
CA GLY A 41 9.97 -10.20 -14.95
C GLY A 41 11.43 -10.16 -15.41
N LYS A 42 11.73 -9.70 -16.63
CA LYS A 42 13.09 -9.74 -17.21
C LYS A 42 13.95 -8.53 -16.86
N SER A 43 13.34 -7.44 -16.45
CA SER A 43 14.03 -6.20 -16.12
C SER A 43 13.48 -5.59 -14.83
N GLU A 44 14.20 -4.59 -14.33
CA GLU A 44 13.81 -3.84 -13.15
C GLU A 44 13.77 -2.35 -13.47
N VAL A 45 12.78 -1.67 -12.89
CA VAL A 45 12.59 -0.23 -12.97
C VAL A 45 12.72 0.34 -11.56
N GLN A 46 13.68 1.22 -11.36
CA GLN A 46 13.88 1.95 -10.10
C GLN A 46 13.34 3.38 -10.27
N LEU A 47 12.50 3.83 -9.33
CA LEU A 47 11.84 5.15 -9.42
C LEU A 47 12.85 6.29 -9.56
N SER A 48 13.93 6.29 -8.76
CA SER A 48 14.96 7.32 -8.80
C SER A 48 15.70 7.44 -10.14
N LYS A 49 15.69 6.40 -10.99
CA LYS A 49 16.26 6.44 -12.34
C LYS A 49 15.38 7.17 -13.37
N LEU A 50 14.12 7.47 -13.03
CA LEU A 50 13.18 8.19 -13.90
C LEU A 50 13.12 9.70 -13.64
N ARG A 51 14.06 10.23 -12.85
CA ARG A 51 14.20 11.67 -12.57
C ARG A 51 14.43 12.48 -13.86
N SER A 52 14.27 13.79 -13.76
CA SER A 52 14.34 14.78 -14.86
C SER A 52 13.06 14.91 -15.71
N ARG A 53 11.99 14.22 -15.33
CA ARG A 53 10.64 14.41 -15.88
C ARG A 53 9.57 14.10 -14.84
N PRO A 54 8.35 14.65 -14.96
CA PRO A 54 7.22 14.22 -14.14
C PRO A 54 6.92 12.73 -14.36
N VAL A 55 6.63 12.03 -13.27
CA VAL A 55 6.27 10.61 -13.27
C VAL A 55 4.97 10.44 -12.50
N VAL A 56 4.01 9.73 -13.09
CA VAL A 56 2.74 9.37 -12.44
C VAL A 56 2.77 7.89 -12.12
N LEU A 57 2.46 7.53 -10.86
CA LEU A 57 2.34 6.15 -10.42
C LEU A 57 0.86 5.74 -10.44
N ILE A 58 0.56 4.67 -11.17
CA ILE A 58 -0.78 4.08 -11.23
C ILE A 58 -0.68 2.71 -10.56
N PHE A 59 -1.26 2.59 -9.37
CA PHE A 59 -1.37 1.32 -8.66
C PHE A 59 -2.72 0.69 -8.98
N GLY A 60 -2.70 -0.58 -9.38
CA GLY A 60 -3.91 -1.33 -9.69
C GLY A 60 -3.67 -2.83 -9.54
N SER A 61 -4.76 -3.57 -9.43
CA SER A 61 -4.77 -5.02 -9.50
C SER A 61 -5.74 -5.46 -10.58
N TYR A 62 -5.49 -6.63 -11.16
CA TYR A 62 -6.50 -7.37 -11.90
C TYR A 62 -6.81 -8.63 -11.07
N THR A 63 -8.09 -8.97 -10.96
CA THR A 63 -8.58 -10.15 -10.25
C THR A 63 -9.36 -11.02 -11.21
#